data_AF-A0A1A6A4C5-F1
#
_entry.id   AF-A0A1A6A4C5-F1
#
_cell.length_a   1.000
_cell.length_b   1.000
_cell.length_c   1.000
_cell.angle_alpha   90.00
_cell.angle_beta   90.00
_cell.angle_gamma   90.00
#
_symmetry.space_group_name_H-M   'P 1'
#
loop_
_entity.id
_entity.type
_entity.pdbx_description
1 polymer ?
#
loop_
_entity_poly.entity_id
_entity_poly.type
_entity_poly.pdbx_seq_one_letter_code
_entity_poly.pdbx_strand_id
1 'polypeptide(L)'
;MSIPPLVLHATPPLGDLPASDSESLYLAAYFQLACPGRWAISTSQWGDNGGKLPFITHLGHHIRRSHLNNLPLIQDPDESLSREEKVDADCWRAYIEQNLVDLVNHTYYSLPPNYPDLLAKEQFKHLKFPESQYIPQRVRSIVRSRLQHVGLWGLGGLNSGDAADEDRQRLDEAFVVGPAGTLAPRAWSGWTAGRDMEERRKKWGEQELEKKIKGVLDPIVRRLGDKLYFFGDRPTTLDVALFAQLTFVLTPTLPNPLLPNLIRTAYPSLLSHHDRLLSLLFSDSWSSAPRTTAPPRSEQSYLESITSFISSPFSSSSPPKTGNGQKKEKKSDQEKRFERGRWLWFTGATVAMIGYLITSGMIKIEFGSGDDEEDSDTIDEEVATAGEEEVIFVEEEVGNTE
;
A
#
# COMPACT_ATOMS: atom_id res chain seq x y z
N MET A 1 29.48 -19.52 0.05
CA MET A 1 28.59 -20.13 1.05
C MET A 1 27.41 -20.74 0.30
N SER A 2 27.08 -22.01 0.57
CA SER A 2 25.89 -22.63 -0.03
C SER A 2 24.64 -21.88 0.41
N ILE A 3 23.72 -21.60 -0.51
CA ILE A 3 22.41 -21.02 -0.19
C ILE A 3 21.73 -21.96 0.82
N PRO A 4 21.21 -21.45 1.95
CA PRO A 4 20.54 -22.31 2.91
C PRO A 4 19.30 -22.96 2.28
N PRO A 5 18.89 -24.14 2.77
CA PRO A 5 17.78 -24.87 2.17
C PRO A 5 16.48 -24.09 2.24
N LEU A 6 16.27 -23.25 3.27
CA LEU A 6 15.10 -22.42 3.42
C LEU A 6 15.44 -20.94 3.20
N VAL A 7 14.68 -20.27 2.34
CA VAL A 7 14.82 -18.83 2.09
C VAL A 7 13.47 -18.15 2.28
N LEU A 8 13.46 -17.13 3.15
CA LEU A 8 12.35 -16.22 3.37
C LEU A 8 12.51 -15.02 2.44
N HIS A 9 11.57 -14.81 1.53
CA HIS A 9 11.49 -13.64 0.67
C HIS A 9 10.59 -12.61 1.34
N ALA A 10 11.23 -11.65 2.01
CA ALA A 10 10.59 -10.62 2.82
C ALA A 10 10.34 -9.33 2.04
N THR A 11 9.54 -8.45 2.63
CA THR A 11 9.40 -7.06 2.16
C THR A 11 10.74 -6.30 2.28
N PRO A 12 10.87 -5.13 1.64
CA PRO A 12 12.04 -4.28 1.79
C PRO A 12 12.34 -3.94 3.26
N PRO A 13 13.63 -3.80 3.64
CA PRO A 13 14.02 -3.50 5.01
C PRO A 13 13.52 -2.13 5.47
N LEU A 14 13.38 -1.97 6.79
CA LEU A 14 12.95 -0.72 7.42
C LEU A 14 13.95 -0.31 8.51
N GLY A 15 14.87 0.59 8.17
CA GLY A 15 15.96 0.97 9.08
C GLY A 15 16.80 -0.26 9.47
N ASP A 16 16.88 -0.54 10.77
CA ASP A 16 17.62 -1.69 11.30
C ASP A 16 16.89 -3.03 11.14
N LEU A 17 15.59 -2.99 10.82
CA LEU A 17 14.78 -4.18 10.62
C LEU A 17 15.02 -4.78 9.22
N PRO A 18 15.08 -6.13 9.11
CA PRO A 18 15.29 -6.78 7.82
C PRO A 18 14.07 -6.72 6.90
N ALA A 19 12.91 -6.29 7.41
CA ALA A 19 11.64 -6.20 6.69
C ALA A 19 10.78 -5.02 7.20
N SER A 20 9.83 -4.58 6.37
CA SER A 20 8.90 -3.46 6.61
C SER A 20 7.47 -3.91 6.93
N ASP A 21 7.31 -5.16 7.36
CA ASP A 21 6.04 -5.75 7.78
C ASP A 21 6.25 -6.72 8.94
N SER A 22 5.25 -6.83 9.81
CA SER A 22 5.33 -7.71 10.98
C SER A 22 5.24 -9.20 10.61
N GLU A 23 4.70 -9.53 9.45
CA GLU A 23 4.54 -10.91 8.98
C GLU A 23 5.88 -11.53 8.57
N SER A 24 6.75 -10.77 7.88
CA SER A 24 8.12 -11.16 7.58
C SER A 24 8.97 -11.29 8.85
N LEU A 25 8.81 -10.35 9.79
CA LEU A 25 9.52 -10.40 11.07
C LEU A 25 9.11 -11.61 11.89
N TYR A 26 7.82 -11.96 11.89
CA TYR A 26 7.31 -13.17 12.52
C TYR A 26 7.94 -14.43 11.91
N LEU A 27 7.95 -14.56 10.58
CA LEU A 27 8.54 -15.72 9.92
C LEU A 27 10.05 -15.81 10.16
N ALA A 28 10.76 -14.69 10.13
CA ALA A 28 12.19 -14.66 10.40
C ALA A 28 12.50 -15.12 11.83
N ALA A 29 11.76 -14.62 12.82
CA ALA A 29 11.89 -15.03 14.20
C ALA A 29 11.47 -16.50 14.41
N TYR A 30 10.42 -16.96 13.73
CA TYR A 30 9.98 -18.36 13.75
C TYR A 30 11.06 -19.29 13.19
N PHE A 31 11.67 -18.96 12.05
CA PHE A 31 12.74 -19.79 11.47
C PHE A 31 14.01 -19.78 12.31
N GLN A 32 14.31 -18.66 12.96
CA GLN A 32 15.42 -18.58 13.90
C GLN A 32 15.19 -19.48 15.12
N LEU A 33 13.94 -19.58 15.58
CA LEU A 33 13.56 -20.46 16.69
C LEU A 33 13.51 -21.93 16.28
N ALA A 34 12.91 -22.24 15.13
CA ALA A 34 12.59 -23.60 14.70
C ALA A 34 13.73 -24.31 13.94
N CYS A 35 14.59 -23.56 13.24
CA CYS A 35 15.65 -24.13 12.40
C CYS A 35 16.90 -23.22 12.30
N PRO A 36 17.53 -22.84 13.43
CA PRO A 36 18.68 -21.94 13.42
C PRO A 36 19.80 -22.47 12.50
N GLY A 37 20.39 -21.57 11.71
CA GLY A 37 21.49 -21.88 10.77
C GLY A 37 21.08 -22.59 9.47
N ARG A 38 19.80 -22.93 9.29
CA ARG A 38 19.28 -23.60 8.06
C ARG A 38 18.36 -22.72 7.22
N TRP A 39 18.30 -21.43 7.52
CA TRP A 39 17.47 -20.47 6.81
C TRP A 39 18.24 -19.18 6.51
N ALA A 40 17.76 -18.39 5.55
CA ALA A 40 18.15 -17.00 5.38
C ALA A 40 16.97 -16.13 4.93
N ILE A 41 17.06 -14.82 5.19
CA ILE A 41 16.18 -13.79 4.68
C ILE A 41 16.78 -13.17 3.40
N SER A 42 15.92 -12.96 2.42
CA SER A 42 16.20 -12.22 1.20
C SER A 42 15.14 -11.15 1.00
N THR A 43 15.55 -10.00 0.46
CA THR A 43 14.62 -8.93 0.11
C THR A 43 14.07 -9.19 -1.29
N SER A 44 12.75 -9.21 -1.41
CA SER A 44 12.04 -9.45 -2.66
C SER A 44 11.27 -8.21 -3.11
N GLN A 45 10.96 -8.14 -4.41
CA GLN A 45 10.23 -7.02 -5.00
C GLN A 45 8.74 -7.28 -5.00
N TRP A 46 7.94 -6.21 -5.01
CA TRP A 46 6.48 -6.31 -5.00
C TRP A 46 5.88 -6.94 -6.27
N GLY A 47 6.65 -7.11 -7.34
CA GLY A 47 6.25 -7.89 -8.51
C GLY A 47 6.37 -9.41 -8.31
N ASP A 48 7.16 -9.86 -7.33
CA ASP A 48 7.38 -11.28 -7.08
C ASP A 48 6.14 -11.95 -6.48
N ASN A 49 5.95 -13.24 -6.80
CA ASN A 49 4.86 -14.07 -6.27
C ASN A 49 3.45 -13.46 -6.45
N GLY A 50 3.24 -12.71 -7.54
CA GLY A 50 1.97 -12.01 -7.80
C GLY A 50 1.68 -10.88 -6.80
N GLY A 51 2.72 -10.29 -6.22
CA GLY A 51 2.64 -9.24 -5.21
C GLY A 51 2.18 -9.70 -3.83
N LYS A 52 2.32 -10.99 -3.55
CA LYS A 52 2.08 -11.57 -2.22
C LYS A 52 3.41 -11.77 -1.51
N LEU A 53 3.80 -10.75 -0.74
CA LEU A 53 4.93 -10.78 0.19
C LEU A 53 4.40 -10.85 1.63
N PRO A 54 5.12 -11.55 2.53
CA PRO A 54 6.28 -12.39 2.27
C PRO A 54 5.91 -13.78 1.71
N PHE A 55 6.89 -14.45 1.08
CA PHE A 55 6.75 -15.86 0.67
C PHE A 55 8.01 -16.67 1.00
N ILE A 56 7.88 -18.00 0.95
CA ILE A 56 8.91 -18.92 1.42
C ILE A 56 9.29 -19.87 0.28
N THR A 57 10.59 -20.09 0.12
CA THR A 57 11.11 -21.12 -0.79
C THR A 57 11.98 -22.11 -0.05
N HIS A 58 11.82 -23.40 -0.34
CA HIS A 58 12.69 -24.48 0.13
C HIS A 58 13.35 -25.14 -1.07
N LEU A 59 14.68 -25.17 -1.11
CA LEU A 59 15.46 -25.68 -2.24
C LEU A 59 15.02 -25.05 -3.58
N GLY A 60 14.66 -23.77 -3.56
CA GLY A 60 14.17 -23.03 -4.73
C GLY A 60 12.68 -23.21 -5.06
N HIS A 61 11.97 -24.12 -4.39
CA HIS A 61 10.54 -24.33 -4.62
C HIS A 61 9.67 -23.56 -3.62
N HIS A 62 8.63 -22.89 -4.11
CA HIS A 62 7.70 -22.14 -3.27
C HIS A 62 6.90 -23.08 -2.34
N ILE A 63 6.85 -22.74 -1.05
CA ILE A 63 6.11 -23.48 -0.03
C ILE A 63 5.10 -22.56 0.66
N ARG A 64 3.90 -23.08 0.94
CA ARG A 64 2.89 -22.42 1.77
C ARG A 64 3.19 -22.63 3.24
N ARG A 65 2.84 -21.66 4.08
CA ARG A 65 3.02 -21.73 5.54
C ARG A 65 2.42 -22.97 6.19
N SER A 66 1.27 -23.43 5.69
CA SER A 66 0.59 -24.64 6.18
C SER A 66 1.44 -25.93 6.06
N HIS A 67 2.46 -25.94 5.19
CA HIS A 67 3.32 -27.10 4.98
C HIS A 67 4.66 -27.00 5.71
N LEU A 68 4.91 -25.93 6.49
CA LEU A 68 6.18 -25.76 7.21
C LEU A 68 6.41 -26.86 8.24
N ASN A 69 5.38 -27.22 9.02
CA ASN A 69 5.49 -28.28 10.02
C ASN A 69 5.75 -29.67 9.42
N ASN A 70 5.59 -29.84 8.10
CA ASN A 70 5.89 -31.10 7.42
C ASN A 70 7.37 -31.20 6.99
N LEU A 71 8.14 -30.11 7.10
CA LEU A 71 9.55 -30.11 6.71
C LEU A 71 10.41 -30.71 7.82
N PRO A 72 11.26 -31.71 7.52
CA PRO A 72 12.08 -32.39 8.54
C PRO A 72 13.16 -31.48 9.16
N LEU A 73 13.43 -30.32 8.55
CA LEU A 73 14.39 -29.36 9.08
C LEU A 73 13.79 -28.45 10.17
N ILE A 74 12.47 -28.35 10.26
CA ILE A 74 11.74 -27.47 11.16
C ILE A 74 11.38 -28.24 12.43
N GLN A 75 11.86 -27.76 13.57
CA GLN A 75 11.44 -28.23 14.89
C GLN A 75 10.23 -27.40 15.33
N ASP A 76 9.13 -28.06 15.68
CA ASP A 76 7.91 -27.36 16.13
C ASP A 76 8.17 -26.66 17.48
N PRO A 77 8.15 -25.32 17.55
CA PRO A 77 8.36 -24.60 18.80
C PRO A 77 7.29 -24.92 19.86
N ASP A 78 6.13 -25.40 19.42
CA ASP A 78 5.00 -25.72 20.29
C ASP A 78 4.95 -27.22 20.63
N GLU A 79 5.97 -28.02 20.27
CA GLU A 79 5.96 -29.48 20.49
C GLU A 79 5.74 -29.84 21.95
N SER A 80 6.32 -29.08 22.89
CA SER A 80 6.21 -29.32 24.33
C SER A 80 4.86 -28.96 24.94
N LEU A 81 3.99 -28.27 24.21
CA LEU A 81 2.69 -27.84 24.73
C LEU A 81 1.69 -29.00 24.75
N SER A 82 0.90 -29.07 25.81
CA SER A 82 -0.27 -29.94 25.88
C SER A 82 -1.31 -29.53 24.84
N ARG A 83 -2.25 -30.43 24.53
CA ARG A 83 -3.31 -30.15 23.55
C ARG A 83 -4.18 -28.95 23.95
N GLU A 84 -4.43 -28.78 25.25
CA GLU A 84 -5.19 -27.65 25.78
C GLU A 84 -4.40 -26.34 25.64
N GLU A 85 -3.11 -26.36 25.94
CA GLU A 85 -2.23 -25.19 25.77
C GLU A 85 -2.07 -24.79 24.30
N LYS A 86 -2.03 -25.75 23.36
CA LYS A 86 -2.01 -25.45 21.93
C LYS A 86 -3.26 -24.71 21.48
N VAL A 87 -4.43 -25.12 21.95
CA VAL A 87 -5.70 -24.43 21.65
C VAL A 87 -5.72 -23.03 22.26
N ASP A 88 -5.27 -22.90 23.50
CA ASP A 88 -5.14 -21.59 24.17
C ASP A 88 -4.15 -20.68 23.43
N ALA A 89 -3.02 -21.23 22.96
CA ALA A 89 -2.02 -20.51 22.19
C ALA A 89 -2.60 -19.97 20.87
N ASP A 90 -3.36 -20.79 20.14
CA ASP A 90 -4.02 -20.38 18.90
C ASP A 90 -5.08 -19.30 19.14
N CYS A 91 -5.86 -19.39 20.24
CA CYS A 91 -6.82 -18.35 20.64
C CYS A 91 -6.12 -17.01 20.89
N TRP A 92 -5.02 -17.00 21.64
CA TRP A 92 -4.27 -15.78 21.92
C TRP A 92 -3.52 -15.26 20.68
N ARG A 93 -3.06 -16.14 19.79
CA ARG A 93 -2.48 -15.72 18.51
C ARG A 93 -3.52 -15.00 17.66
N ALA A 94 -4.73 -15.57 17.56
CA ALA A 94 -5.85 -14.92 16.87
C ALA A 94 -6.21 -13.58 17.50
N TYR A 95 -6.17 -13.46 18.83
CA TYR A 95 -6.39 -12.19 19.53
C TYR A 95 -5.34 -11.14 19.14
N ILE A 96 -4.06 -11.50 19.09
CA ILE A 96 -2.96 -10.62 18.67
C ILE A 96 -3.13 -10.20 17.20
N GLU A 97 -3.42 -11.16 16.32
CA GLU A 97 -3.62 -10.93 14.88
C GLU A 97 -4.82 -10.01 14.59
N GLN A 98 -5.88 -10.09 15.40
CA GLN A 98 -7.07 -9.28 15.20
C GLN A 98 -6.97 -7.88 15.82
N ASN A 99 -6.24 -7.71 16.93
CA ASN A 99 -6.26 -6.47 17.69
C ASN A 99 -4.93 -5.72 17.65
N LEU A 100 -3.82 -6.39 17.95
CA LEU A 100 -2.52 -5.74 18.04
C LEU A 100 -2.00 -5.34 16.66
N VAL A 101 -2.18 -6.21 15.65
CA VAL A 101 -1.83 -5.90 14.26
C VAL A 101 -2.52 -4.62 13.78
N ASP A 102 -3.77 -4.38 14.19
CA ASP A 102 -4.50 -3.17 13.81
C ASP A 102 -3.96 -1.90 14.47
N LEU A 103 -3.50 -1.98 15.72
CA LEU A 103 -2.82 -0.85 16.38
C LEU A 103 -1.46 -0.55 15.75
N VAL A 104 -0.71 -1.60 15.36
CA VAL A 104 0.56 -1.45 14.67
C VAL A 104 0.35 -0.85 13.27
N ASN A 105 -0.60 -1.37 12.51
CA ASN A 105 -0.97 -0.83 11.21
C ASN A 105 -1.50 0.60 11.29
N HIS A 106 -2.27 0.94 12.33
CA HIS A 106 -2.68 2.32 12.59
C HIS A 106 -1.48 3.24 12.78
N THR A 107 -0.53 2.82 13.62
CA THR A 107 0.71 3.57 13.88
C THR A 107 1.47 3.86 12.58
N TYR A 108 1.49 2.91 11.66
CA TYR A 108 2.28 3.00 10.43
C TYR A 108 1.58 3.66 9.25
N TYR A 109 0.32 3.32 8.99
CA TYR A 109 -0.40 3.73 7.77
C TYR A 109 -1.37 4.89 7.99
N SER A 110 -1.89 5.02 9.22
CA SER A 110 -2.90 6.01 9.56
C SER A 110 -2.31 7.25 10.21
N LEU A 111 -1.27 7.12 11.05
CA LEU A 111 -0.65 8.30 11.64
C LEU A 111 0.09 9.09 10.55
N PRO A 112 -0.25 10.36 10.35
CA PRO A 112 0.17 11.07 9.15
C PRO A 112 1.67 11.22 8.89
N PRO A 113 2.57 11.43 9.89
CA PRO A 113 3.99 11.54 9.59
C PRO A 113 4.66 10.16 9.41
N ASN A 114 4.11 9.09 10.00
CA ASN A 114 4.76 7.77 9.98
C ASN A 114 4.70 7.10 8.60
N TYR A 115 3.60 7.27 7.85
CA TYR A 115 3.45 6.67 6.53
C TYR A 115 4.36 7.31 5.47
N PRO A 116 4.23 8.60 5.13
CA PRO A 116 5.00 9.21 4.04
C PRO A 116 6.48 9.37 4.39
N ASP A 117 6.82 9.74 5.63
CA ASP A 117 8.18 10.15 5.96
C ASP A 117 9.12 8.96 6.25
N LEU A 118 8.53 7.84 6.72
CA LEU A 118 9.28 6.63 7.09
C LEU A 118 8.88 5.43 6.25
N LEU A 119 7.65 4.90 6.42
CA LEU A 119 7.29 3.59 5.87
C LEU A 119 7.31 3.59 4.34
N ALA A 120 6.54 4.48 3.71
CA ALA A 120 6.40 4.51 2.26
C ALA A 120 7.73 4.80 1.57
N LYS A 121 8.54 5.68 2.17
CA LYS A 121 9.86 6.04 1.66
C LYS A 121 10.82 4.86 1.59
N GLU A 122 10.85 4.00 2.61
CA GLU A 122 11.74 2.83 2.63
C GLU A 122 11.11 1.62 1.93
N GLN A 123 9.84 1.32 2.19
CA GLN A 123 9.14 0.15 1.66
C GLN A 123 8.97 0.17 0.13
N PHE A 124 8.89 1.36 -0.47
CA PHE A 124 8.64 1.53 -1.91
C PHE A 124 9.81 2.20 -2.65
N LYS A 125 10.97 2.36 -1.99
CA LYS A 125 12.15 3.05 -2.52
C LYS A 125 12.61 2.59 -3.90
N HIS A 126 12.49 1.28 -4.16
CA HIS A 126 13.01 0.63 -5.37
C HIS A 126 11.95 0.39 -6.43
N LEU A 127 10.71 0.84 -6.22
CA LEU A 127 9.66 0.72 -7.23
C LEU A 127 9.94 1.66 -8.40
N LYS A 128 9.85 1.12 -9.62
CA LYS A 128 9.93 1.89 -10.86
C LYS A 128 8.53 2.18 -11.38
N PHE A 129 8.41 3.12 -12.32
CA PHE A 129 7.14 3.33 -13.03
C PHE A 129 6.80 2.06 -13.87
N PRO A 130 5.54 1.59 -13.92
CA PRO A 130 4.31 2.19 -13.33
C PRO A 130 3.99 1.76 -11.89
N GLU A 131 4.72 0.79 -11.35
CA GLU A 131 4.49 0.19 -10.02
C GLU A 131 4.49 1.20 -8.87
N SER A 132 5.36 2.21 -8.96
CA SER A 132 5.48 3.28 -7.96
C SER A 132 4.18 4.09 -7.76
N GLN A 133 3.29 4.11 -8.75
CA GLN A 133 2.02 4.85 -8.66
C GLN A 133 0.91 4.03 -7.99
N TYR A 134 0.72 2.77 -8.39
CA TYR A 134 -0.43 1.99 -7.93
C TYR A 134 -0.14 1.11 -6.70
N ILE A 135 1.09 0.62 -6.49
CA ILE A 135 1.39 -0.30 -5.38
C ILE A 135 1.22 0.37 -4.02
N PRO A 136 1.80 1.57 -3.75
CA PRO A 136 1.63 2.22 -2.46
C PRO A 136 0.16 2.53 -2.16
N GLN A 137 -0.59 2.98 -3.17
CA GLN A 137 -2.02 3.27 -3.04
C GLN A 137 -2.82 2.01 -2.73
N ARG A 138 -2.55 0.90 -3.44
CA ARG A 138 -3.19 -0.39 -3.22
C ARG A 138 -2.94 -0.91 -1.81
N VAL A 139 -1.68 -0.97 -1.38
CA VAL A 139 -1.30 -1.46 -0.04
C VAL A 139 -1.98 -0.60 1.03
N ARG A 140 -1.88 0.74 0.94
CA ARG A 140 -2.51 1.64 1.90
C ARG A 140 -4.04 1.53 1.89
N SER A 141 -4.68 1.30 0.73
CA SER A 141 -6.13 1.17 0.63
C SER A 141 -6.68 -0.07 1.34
N ILE A 142 -5.96 -1.20 1.26
CA ILE A 142 -6.32 -2.44 1.95
C ILE A 142 -6.26 -2.21 3.46
N VAL A 143 -5.15 -1.68 3.97
CA VAL A 143 -5.01 -1.37 5.40
C VAL A 143 -6.06 -0.35 5.85
N ARG A 144 -6.30 0.70 5.04
CA ARG A 144 -7.31 1.72 5.31
C ARG A 144 -8.70 1.13 5.47
N SER A 145 -9.15 0.25 4.57
CA SER A 145 -10.48 -0.37 4.66
C SER A 145 -10.68 -1.11 5.98
N ARG A 146 -9.65 -1.84 6.44
CA ARG A 146 -9.68 -2.57 7.71
C ARG A 146 -9.70 -1.62 8.90
N LEU A 147 -8.81 -0.63 8.92
CA LEU A 147 -8.73 0.34 10.02
C LEU A 147 -9.96 1.26 10.12
N GLN A 148 -10.61 1.58 9.00
CA GLN A 148 -11.87 2.31 8.99
C GLN A 148 -12.98 1.49 9.64
N HIS A 149 -13.07 0.20 9.33
CA HIS A 149 -14.04 -0.70 9.94
C HIS A 149 -13.84 -0.83 11.46
N VAL A 150 -12.59 -0.90 11.93
CA VAL A 150 -12.27 -0.97 13.37
C VAL A 150 -12.35 0.41 14.07
N GLY A 151 -12.53 1.49 13.30
CA GLY A 151 -12.60 2.85 13.82
C GLY A 151 -11.25 3.37 14.37
N LEU A 152 -10.14 2.87 13.82
CA LEU A 152 -8.80 3.35 14.14
C LEU A 152 -8.28 4.36 13.11
N TRP A 153 -8.80 4.33 11.87
CA TRP A 153 -8.33 5.25 10.82
C TRP A 153 -8.54 6.73 11.20
N GLY A 154 -7.46 7.50 11.21
CA GLY A 154 -7.41 8.92 11.57
C GLY A 154 -7.43 9.19 13.08
N LEU A 155 -7.53 8.17 13.94
CA LEU A 155 -7.58 8.35 15.38
C LEU A 155 -6.22 8.81 15.93
N GLY A 156 -6.19 9.89 16.72
CA GLY A 156 -4.95 10.43 17.29
C GLY A 156 -3.93 10.96 16.27
N GLY A 157 -4.32 11.11 15.00
CA GLY A 157 -3.43 11.40 13.87
C GLY A 157 -3.95 12.52 12.98
N LEU A 158 -4.20 13.69 13.57
CA LEU A 158 -4.44 14.90 12.80
C LEU A 158 -3.08 15.54 12.48
N ASN A 159 -2.77 15.82 11.20
CA ASN A 159 -1.60 16.65 10.90
C ASN A 159 -1.83 18.05 11.43
N SER A 160 -0.75 18.71 11.85
CA SER A 160 -0.75 20.16 12.06
C SER A 160 -1.21 20.86 10.77
N GLY A 161 -2.38 21.49 10.80
CA GLY A 161 -2.94 22.23 9.66
C GLY A 161 -4.04 21.51 8.87
N ASP A 162 -4.20 20.19 8.98
CA ASP A 162 -5.31 19.47 8.31
C ASP A 162 -6.67 19.93 8.85
N ALA A 163 -6.76 20.19 10.16
CA ALA A 163 -7.97 20.78 10.74
C ALA A 163 -8.17 22.24 10.33
N ALA A 164 -7.10 22.99 10.09
CA ALA A 164 -7.22 24.38 9.63
C ALA A 164 -7.76 24.45 8.20
N ASP A 165 -7.39 23.50 7.34
CA ASP A 165 -7.91 23.42 5.97
C ASP A 165 -9.33 22.84 5.93
N GLU A 166 -9.66 21.85 6.77
CA GLU A 166 -11.05 21.40 6.97
C GLU A 166 -11.92 22.50 7.57
N ASP A 167 -11.41 23.26 8.55
CA ASP A 167 -12.16 24.37 9.15
C ASP A 167 -12.25 25.56 8.19
N ARG A 168 -11.25 25.80 7.33
CA ARG A 168 -11.38 26.77 6.22
C ARG A 168 -12.49 26.35 5.26
N GLN A 169 -12.52 25.09 4.84
CA GLN A 169 -13.62 24.57 4.01
C GLN A 169 -14.97 24.69 4.72
N ARG A 170 -15.04 24.35 6.02
CA ARG A 170 -16.27 24.52 6.82
C ARG A 170 -16.66 25.98 7.02
N LEU A 171 -15.70 26.91 7.14
CA LEU A 171 -15.92 28.34 7.25
C LEU A 171 -16.40 28.93 5.92
N ASP A 172 -15.83 28.46 4.80
CA ASP A 172 -16.31 28.74 3.44
C ASP A 172 -17.72 28.16 3.22
N GLU A 173 -18.06 27.05 3.89
CA GLU A 173 -19.42 26.48 3.95
C GLU A 173 -20.31 27.10 5.04
N ALA A 174 -19.77 27.95 5.94
CA ALA A 174 -20.48 28.48 7.11
C ALA A 174 -21.31 29.75 6.82
N PHE A 175 -21.43 30.15 5.56
CA PHE A 175 -22.38 31.20 5.20
C PHE A 175 -23.81 30.66 5.32
N VAL A 176 -24.58 31.24 6.23
CA VAL A 176 -26.01 30.92 6.38
C VAL A 176 -26.79 31.83 5.45
N VAL A 177 -27.61 31.25 4.56
CA VAL A 177 -28.56 32.00 3.72
C VAL A 177 -29.74 32.39 4.59
N GLY A 178 -29.90 33.69 4.84
CA GLY A 178 -31.06 34.24 5.54
C GLY A 178 -32.35 34.12 4.71
N PRO A 179 -33.53 34.35 5.31
CA PRO A 179 -34.83 34.26 4.64
C PRO A 179 -35.00 35.15 3.39
N ALA A 180 -34.12 36.15 3.22
CA ALA A 180 -34.07 37.06 2.08
C ALA A 180 -32.95 36.75 1.07
N GLY A 181 -32.28 35.60 1.17
CA GLY A 181 -31.15 35.24 0.30
C GLY A 181 -29.81 35.88 0.69
N THR A 182 -29.74 36.56 1.83
CA THR A 182 -28.50 37.21 2.31
C THR A 182 -27.56 36.20 2.95
N LEU A 183 -26.32 36.11 2.48
CA LEU A 183 -25.26 35.31 3.09
C LEU A 183 -24.70 36.05 4.30
N ALA A 184 -24.91 35.52 5.50
CA ALA A 184 -24.28 36.05 6.72
C ALA A 184 -23.19 35.07 7.21
N PRO A 185 -21.96 35.55 7.52
CA PRO A 185 -20.95 34.70 8.11
C PRO A 185 -21.37 34.28 9.51
N ARG A 186 -21.23 32.99 9.84
CA ARG A 186 -21.44 32.46 11.20
C ARG A 186 -20.42 33.14 12.14
N ALA A 187 -20.88 33.51 13.34
CA ALA A 187 -20.14 34.38 14.28
C ALA A 187 -18.64 34.03 14.39
N TRP A 188 -17.80 35.05 14.20
CA TRP A 188 -16.34 35.01 14.25
C TRP A 188 -15.86 34.33 15.55
N SER A 189 -15.37 33.09 15.46
CA SER A 189 -14.54 32.50 16.50
C SER A 189 -13.11 33.02 16.27
N GLY A 190 -12.50 33.69 17.26
CA GLY A 190 -11.25 34.46 17.14
C GLY A 190 -10.09 33.76 16.40
N TRP A 191 -9.02 34.51 16.08
CA TRP A 191 -7.84 34.02 15.35
C TRP A 191 -7.19 32.74 15.93
N THR A 192 -7.43 32.41 17.21
CA THR A 192 -6.94 31.21 17.89
C THR A 192 -7.94 30.05 17.94
N ALA A 193 -9.21 30.25 17.60
CA ALA A 193 -10.27 29.27 17.84
C ALA A 193 -10.08 27.96 17.06
N GLY A 194 -9.55 28.02 15.83
CA GLY A 194 -9.22 26.81 15.05
C GLY A 194 -8.08 26.02 15.68
N ARG A 195 -7.04 26.70 16.17
CA ARG A 195 -5.91 26.08 16.88
C ARG A 195 -6.34 25.43 18.19
N ASP A 196 -7.17 26.11 18.97
CA ASP A 196 -7.71 25.59 20.23
C ASP A 196 -8.66 24.39 19.99
N MET A 197 -9.40 24.38 18.87
CA MET A 197 -10.22 23.23 18.48
C MET A 197 -9.37 22.05 18.01
N GLU A 198 -8.35 22.29 17.20
CA GLU A 198 -7.38 21.30 16.72
C GLU A 198 -6.65 20.63 17.89
N GLU A 199 -6.12 21.41 18.83
CA GLU A 199 -5.44 20.87 20.01
C GLU A 199 -6.39 20.01 20.88
N ARG A 200 -7.65 20.43 21.04
CA ARG A 200 -8.65 19.64 21.77
C ARG A 200 -8.98 18.33 21.06
N ARG A 201 -9.15 18.36 19.74
CA ARG A 201 -9.44 17.18 18.91
C ARG A 201 -8.26 16.21 18.92
N LYS A 202 -7.04 16.73 18.81
CA LYS A 202 -5.80 15.95 18.91
C LYS A 202 -5.70 15.26 20.28
N LYS A 203 -5.82 16.02 21.38
CA LYS A 203 -5.80 15.48 22.75
C LYS A 203 -6.87 14.42 22.97
N TRP A 204 -8.10 14.67 22.51
CA TRP A 204 -9.19 13.70 22.61
C TRP A 204 -8.89 12.42 21.80
N GLY A 205 -8.38 12.57 20.58
CA GLY A 205 -7.99 11.44 19.73
C GLY A 205 -6.84 10.62 20.32
N GLU A 206 -5.85 11.27 20.92
CA GLU A 206 -4.74 10.62 21.63
C GLU A 206 -5.25 9.86 22.88
N GLN A 207 -6.16 10.44 23.65
CA GLN A 207 -6.76 9.77 24.82
C GLN A 207 -7.60 8.54 24.43
N GLU A 208 -8.42 8.66 23.38
CA GLU A 208 -9.21 7.53 22.90
C GLU A 208 -8.33 6.44 22.28
N LEU A 209 -7.25 6.83 21.60
CA LEU A 209 -6.23 5.89 21.11
C LEU A 209 -5.54 5.18 22.29
N GLU A 210 -5.11 5.91 23.31
CA GLU A 210 -4.49 5.35 24.51
C GLU A 210 -5.42 4.34 25.20
N LYS A 211 -6.71 4.67 25.33
CA LYS A 211 -7.72 3.77 25.88
C LYS A 211 -7.84 2.49 25.06
N LYS A 212 -7.86 2.58 23.72
CA LYS A 212 -7.88 1.40 22.84
C LYS A 212 -6.61 0.58 22.96
N ILE A 213 -5.44 1.23 23.00
CA ILE A 213 -4.15 0.52 23.18
C ILE A 213 -4.16 -0.24 24.51
N LYS A 214 -4.56 0.40 25.61
CA LYS A 214 -4.69 -0.25 26.92
C LYS A 214 -5.66 -1.44 26.88
N GLY A 215 -6.81 -1.26 26.25
CA GLY A 215 -7.80 -2.33 26.06
C GLY A 215 -7.23 -3.56 25.35
N VAL A 216 -6.27 -3.38 24.42
CA VAL A 216 -5.62 -4.48 23.70
C VAL A 216 -4.45 -5.08 24.47
N LEU A 217 -3.58 -4.25 25.06
CA LEU A 217 -2.35 -4.69 25.72
C LEU A 217 -2.58 -5.24 27.14
N ASP A 218 -3.53 -4.70 27.91
CA ASP A 218 -3.79 -5.14 29.29
C ASP A 218 -4.14 -6.64 29.38
N PRO A 219 -5.00 -7.21 28.50
CA PRO A 219 -5.24 -8.65 28.48
C PRO A 219 -3.98 -9.48 28.18
N ILE A 220 -3.14 -9.02 27.25
CA ILE A 220 -1.88 -9.70 26.88
C ILE A 220 -0.93 -9.72 28.08
N VAL A 221 -0.77 -8.59 28.75
CA VAL A 221 0.08 -8.46 29.94
C VAL A 221 -0.44 -9.30 31.10
N ARG A 222 -1.76 -9.28 31.34
CA ARG A 222 -2.38 -10.12 32.37
C ARG A 222 -2.17 -11.60 32.08
N ARG A 223 -2.20 -11.99 30.81
CA ARG A 223 -1.96 -13.37 30.38
C ARG A 223 -0.50 -13.77 30.52
N LEU A 224 0.44 -12.88 30.19
CA LEU A 224 1.87 -13.11 30.38
C LEU A 224 2.22 -13.23 31.88
N GLY A 225 1.64 -12.36 32.71
CA GLY A 225 1.91 -12.32 34.15
C GLY A 225 3.41 -12.10 34.44
N ASP A 226 3.91 -12.80 35.44
CA ASP A 226 5.32 -12.76 35.85
C ASP A 226 6.19 -13.82 35.15
N LYS A 227 5.64 -14.50 34.14
CA LYS A 227 6.35 -15.57 33.41
C LYS A 227 7.35 -14.98 32.42
N LEU A 228 8.37 -15.78 32.07
CA LEU A 228 9.31 -15.43 31.02
C LEU A 228 8.64 -15.41 29.65
N TYR A 229 7.81 -16.42 29.39
CA TYR A 229 7.02 -16.62 28.17
C TYR A 229 5.60 -17.08 28.53
N PHE A 230 4.68 -17.06 27.56
CA PHE A 230 3.27 -17.37 27.82
C PHE A 230 3.01 -18.74 28.49
N PHE A 231 3.81 -19.74 28.12
CA PHE A 231 3.66 -21.13 28.58
C PHE A 231 4.84 -21.62 29.43
N GLY A 232 5.59 -20.71 30.06
CA GLY A 232 6.66 -21.05 31.00
C GLY A 232 8.02 -20.53 30.56
N ASP A 233 9.01 -21.43 30.51
CA ASP A 233 10.42 -21.05 30.36
C ASP A 233 10.95 -21.12 28.93
N ARG A 234 10.16 -21.66 28.00
CA ARG A 234 10.52 -21.76 26.58
C ARG A 234 9.62 -20.86 25.73
N PRO A 235 10.19 -20.13 24.75
CA PRO A 235 9.39 -19.34 23.84
C PRO A 235 8.59 -20.25 22.91
N THR A 236 7.34 -19.87 22.69
CA THR A 236 6.42 -20.56 21.79
C THR A 236 6.16 -19.71 20.54
N THR A 237 5.45 -20.26 19.57
CA THR A 237 5.03 -19.48 18.39
C THR A 237 4.15 -18.28 18.76
N LEU A 238 3.42 -18.33 19.88
CA LEU A 238 2.65 -17.20 20.42
C LEU A 238 3.56 -16.07 20.88
N ASP A 239 4.65 -16.40 21.58
CA ASP A 239 5.65 -15.42 22.00
C ASP A 239 6.29 -14.74 20.79
N VAL A 240 6.59 -15.52 19.74
CA VAL A 240 7.12 -15.00 18.46
C VAL A 240 6.11 -14.08 17.76
N ALA A 241 4.82 -14.40 17.79
CA ALA A 241 3.76 -13.55 17.22
C ALA A 241 3.68 -12.19 17.91
N LEU A 242 3.72 -12.16 19.24
CA LEU A 242 3.79 -10.92 20.01
C LEU A 242 5.07 -10.15 19.71
N PHE A 243 6.21 -10.85 19.74
CA PHE A 243 7.53 -10.28 19.50
C PHE A 243 7.64 -9.58 18.15
N ALA A 244 7.08 -10.17 17.08
CA ALA A 244 7.11 -9.58 15.75
C ALA A 244 6.38 -8.23 15.70
N GLN A 245 5.22 -8.11 16.36
CA GLN A 245 4.46 -6.86 16.44
C GLN A 245 5.19 -5.81 17.28
N LEU A 246 5.72 -6.21 18.46
CA LEU A 246 6.45 -5.32 19.35
C LEU A 246 7.74 -4.81 18.68
N THR A 247 8.53 -5.70 18.10
CA THR A 247 9.73 -5.38 17.31
C THR A 247 9.42 -4.35 16.25
N PHE A 248 8.35 -4.58 15.47
CA PHE A 248 8.01 -3.70 14.37
C PHE A 248 7.79 -2.28 14.85
N VAL A 249 7.33 -2.04 16.08
CA VAL A 249 7.08 -0.69 16.61
C VAL A 249 8.22 -0.15 17.48
N LEU A 250 8.97 -1.01 18.18
CA LEU A 250 9.97 -0.61 19.17
C LEU A 250 11.36 -0.38 18.58
N THR A 251 11.73 -1.09 17.52
CA THR A 251 13.07 -1.01 16.92
C THR A 251 13.29 0.26 16.06
N PRO A 252 12.39 0.65 15.13
CA PRO A 252 12.63 1.81 14.29
C PRO A 252 12.32 3.13 15.01
N THR A 253 12.95 4.21 14.54
CA THR A 253 12.66 5.57 15.01
C THR A 253 11.45 6.14 14.28
N LEU A 254 10.29 6.12 14.95
CA LEU A 254 9.05 6.64 14.39
C LEU A 254 8.96 8.18 14.50
N PRO A 255 8.59 8.90 13.41
CA PRO A 255 8.29 10.33 13.48
C PRO A 255 7.26 10.70 14.55
N ASN A 256 6.22 9.87 14.69
CA ASN A 256 5.24 9.95 15.74
C ASN A 256 5.24 8.66 16.60
N PRO A 257 5.93 8.69 17.77
CA PRO A 257 6.16 7.51 18.61
C PRO A 257 5.10 7.30 19.71
N LEU A 258 3.80 7.55 19.47
CA LEU A 258 2.76 7.37 20.50
C LEU A 258 2.72 5.96 21.10
N LEU A 259 2.52 4.94 20.25
CA LEU A 259 2.46 3.54 20.68
C LEU A 259 3.75 3.06 21.35
N PRO A 260 4.96 3.24 20.77
CA PRO A 260 6.17 2.77 21.43
C PRO A 260 6.48 3.53 22.72
N ASN A 261 6.14 4.83 22.83
CA ASN A 261 6.30 5.55 24.10
C ASN A 261 5.35 5.03 25.19
N LEU A 262 4.11 4.68 24.82
CA LEU A 262 3.18 4.07 25.77
C LEU A 262 3.66 2.69 26.22
N ILE A 263 4.16 1.87 25.30
CA ILE A 263 4.76 0.55 25.64
C ILE A 263 5.93 0.75 26.60
N ARG A 264 6.81 1.70 26.32
CA ARG A 264 7.99 1.97 27.16
C ARG A 264 7.66 2.49 28.56
N THR A 265 6.59 3.26 28.70
CA THR A 265 6.21 3.87 29.99
C THR A 265 5.27 3.01 30.82
N ALA A 266 4.29 2.35 30.19
CA ALA A 266 3.21 1.64 30.89
C ALA A 266 3.40 0.11 30.93
N TYR A 267 4.23 -0.47 30.06
CA TYR A 267 4.30 -1.93 29.86
C TYR A 267 5.73 -2.50 29.94
N PRO A 268 6.43 -2.37 31.09
CA PRO A 268 7.79 -2.86 31.24
C PRO A 268 7.92 -4.38 31.07
N SER A 269 6.89 -5.16 31.43
CA SER A 269 6.88 -6.61 31.24
C SER A 269 6.92 -7.03 29.76
N LEU A 270 6.24 -6.29 28.88
CA LEU A 270 6.28 -6.51 27.43
C LEU A 270 7.64 -6.13 26.84
N LEU A 271 8.25 -5.04 27.33
CA LEU A 271 9.61 -4.68 26.93
C LEU A 271 10.61 -5.77 27.32
N SER A 272 10.55 -6.24 28.56
CA SER A 272 11.43 -7.31 29.01
C SER A 272 11.20 -8.61 28.23
N HIS A 273 9.95 -8.92 27.84
CA HIS A 273 9.64 -10.05 26.95
C HIS A 273 10.25 -9.87 25.56
N HIS A 274 10.11 -8.69 24.98
CA HIS A 274 10.71 -8.35 23.69
C HIS A 274 12.24 -8.46 23.73
N ASP A 275 12.90 -7.83 24.71
CA ASP A 275 14.36 -7.82 24.83
C ASP A 275 14.91 -9.24 25.01
N ARG A 276 14.29 -10.06 25.87
CA ARG A 276 14.67 -11.47 26.05
C ARG A 276 14.63 -12.26 24.74
N LEU A 277 13.58 -12.10 23.94
CA LEU A 277 13.48 -12.77 22.64
C LEU A 277 14.47 -12.22 21.62
N LEU A 278 14.72 -10.91 21.63
CA LEU A 278 15.73 -10.30 20.76
C LEU A 278 17.13 -10.85 21.08
N SER A 279 17.49 -10.94 22.36
CA SER A 279 18.75 -11.55 22.82
C SER A 279 18.84 -13.02 22.41
N LEU A 280 17.77 -13.79 22.65
CA LEU A 280 17.73 -15.23 22.39
C LEU A 280 17.84 -15.55 20.89
N LEU A 281 17.12 -14.83 20.04
CA LEU A 281 17.02 -15.12 18.62
C LEU A 281 18.16 -14.46 17.82
N PHE A 282 18.54 -13.23 18.18
CA PHE A 282 19.37 -12.38 17.34
C PHE A 282 20.53 -11.69 18.08
N SER A 283 20.90 -12.15 19.28
CA SER A 283 22.03 -11.57 20.05
C SER A 283 21.93 -10.05 20.16
N ASP A 284 20.76 -9.56 20.56
CA ASP A 284 20.39 -8.14 20.79
C ASP A 284 20.20 -7.28 19.54
N SER A 285 20.40 -7.82 18.32
CA SER A 285 20.23 -7.03 17.10
C SER A 285 19.84 -7.86 15.89
N TRP A 286 18.82 -7.40 15.16
CA TRP A 286 18.40 -7.94 13.86
C TRP A 286 19.48 -7.89 12.76
N SER A 287 20.59 -7.22 13.00
CA SER A 287 21.78 -7.28 12.14
C SER A 287 22.37 -8.70 12.05
N SER A 288 22.18 -9.54 13.06
CA SER A 288 22.65 -10.93 13.09
C SER A 288 21.80 -11.90 12.27
N ALA A 289 20.62 -11.48 11.78
CA ALA A 289 19.75 -12.33 10.99
C ALA A 289 20.49 -12.82 9.72
N PRO A 290 20.43 -14.12 9.38
CA PRO A 290 21.14 -14.68 8.23
C PRO A 290 20.57 -14.10 6.94
N ARG A 291 21.35 -13.29 6.22
CA ARG A 291 20.93 -12.65 4.96
C ARG A 291 21.49 -13.39 3.75
N THR A 292 20.69 -13.50 2.70
CA THR A 292 21.13 -14.00 1.40
C THR A 292 20.68 -13.06 0.29
N THR A 293 21.60 -12.72 -0.59
CA THR A 293 21.29 -12.00 -1.83
C THR A 293 20.62 -12.97 -2.78
N ALA A 294 19.34 -12.75 -3.09
CA ALA A 294 18.70 -13.49 -4.18
C ALA A 294 19.50 -13.25 -5.48
N PRO A 295 19.66 -14.26 -6.35
CA PRO A 295 20.26 -14.03 -7.66
C PRO A 295 19.44 -12.95 -8.40
N PRO A 296 20.08 -12.04 -9.14
CA PRO A 296 19.37 -11.07 -9.95
C PRO A 296 18.48 -11.83 -10.93
N ARG A 297 17.18 -11.80 -10.70
CA ARG A 297 16.21 -12.35 -11.64
C ARG A 297 16.23 -11.42 -12.86
N SER A 298 16.26 -12.01 -14.05
CA SER A 298 16.24 -11.27 -15.32
C SER A 298 15.15 -10.21 -15.26
N GLU A 299 15.53 -8.95 -15.45
CA GLU A 299 14.59 -7.84 -15.53
C GLU A 299 13.48 -8.24 -16.51
N GLN A 300 12.25 -8.38 -16.02
CA GLN A 300 11.10 -8.48 -16.91
C GLN A 300 11.13 -7.23 -17.76
N SER A 301 11.30 -7.41 -19.06
CA SER A 301 11.44 -6.32 -20.01
C SER A 301 10.25 -5.39 -19.83
N TYR A 302 10.48 -4.07 -19.72
CA TYR A 302 9.41 -3.06 -19.56
C TYR A 302 8.29 -3.25 -20.59
N LEU A 303 8.63 -3.80 -21.76
CA LEU A 303 7.68 -4.15 -22.82
C LEU A 303 6.71 -5.26 -22.39
N GLU A 304 7.11 -6.26 -21.60
CA GLU A 304 6.22 -7.32 -21.11
C GLU A 304 5.21 -6.80 -20.06
N SER A 305 5.66 -5.89 -19.17
CA SER A 305 4.77 -5.24 -18.21
C SER A 305 3.77 -4.31 -18.90
N ILE A 306 4.22 -3.49 -19.86
CA ILE A 306 3.34 -2.59 -20.61
C ILE A 306 2.40 -3.38 -21.54
N THR A 307 2.91 -4.42 -22.22
CA THR A 307 2.06 -5.26 -23.08
C THR A 307 1.07 -6.07 -22.27
N SER A 308 1.33 -6.49 -21.03
CA SER A 308 0.31 -7.15 -20.19
C SER A 308 -0.79 -6.19 -19.70
N PHE A 309 -0.52 -4.89 -19.56
CA PHE A 309 -1.55 -3.87 -19.33
C PHE A 309 -2.37 -3.53 -20.59
N ILE A 310 -1.77 -3.70 -21.78
CA ILE A 310 -2.40 -3.36 -23.07
C ILE A 310 -3.06 -4.60 -23.72
N SER A 311 -2.61 -5.81 -23.41
CA SER A 311 -3.14 -7.07 -23.94
C SER A 311 -4.24 -7.64 -23.05
N SER A 312 -5.44 -7.06 -23.22
CA SER A 312 -6.76 -7.73 -23.19
C SER A 312 -7.80 -7.15 -22.19
N PRO A 313 -9.02 -6.77 -22.64
CA PRO A 313 -9.33 -6.45 -24.02
C PRO A 313 -10.29 -5.27 -24.22
N PHE A 314 -9.96 -4.42 -25.19
CA PHE A 314 -10.95 -3.93 -26.15
C PHE A 314 -11.39 -5.10 -27.04
N SER A 315 -12.02 -6.11 -26.44
CA SER A 315 -12.76 -7.15 -27.15
C SER A 315 -14.17 -6.63 -27.14
N SER A 316 -14.53 -6.03 -28.26
CA SER A 316 -15.90 -5.71 -28.60
C SER A 316 -16.70 -7.02 -28.68
N SER A 317 -17.07 -7.56 -27.51
CA SER A 317 -18.17 -8.51 -27.41
C SER A 317 -19.43 -7.76 -27.84
N SER A 318 -19.73 -7.88 -29.14
CA SER A 318 -21.03 -7.52 -29.66
C SER A 318 -22.04 -8.40 -28.93
N PRO A 319 -23.06 -7.83 -28.25
CA PRO A 319 -24.08 -8.66 -27.63
C PRO A 319 -24.82 -9.43 -28.73
N PRO A 320 -25.26 -10.67 -28.46
CA PRO A 320 -26.00 -11.45 -29.44
C PRO A 320 -27.29 -10.70 -29.79
N LYS A 321 -27.54 -10.53 -31.09
CA LYS A 321 -28.79 -9.95 -31.61
C LYS A 321 -29.94 -10.91 -31.30
N THR A 322 -30.58 -10.76 -30.14
CA THR A 322 -31.95 -11.21 -29.94
C THR A 322 -32.88 -10.19 -30.61
N GLY A 323 -33.58 -10.66 -31.64
CA GLY A 323 -34.56 -9.88 -32.36
C GLY A 323 -35.71 -9.49 -31.44
N ASN A 324 -35.84 -8.20 -31.16
CA ASN A 324 -37.14 -7.58 -31.02
C ASN A 324 -37.05 -6.08 -31.35
N GLY A 325 -37.95 -5.61 -32.19
CA GLY A 325 -37.92 -4.25 -32.73
C GLY A 325 -38.18 -3.19 -31.66
N GLN A 326 -37.14 -2.42 -31.32
CA GLN A 326 -37.29 -1.13 -30.66
C GLN A 326 -36.55 -0.06 -31.46
N LYS A 327 -37.25 1.03 -31.77
CA LYS A 327 -36.74 2.22 -32.46
C LYS A 327 -35.59 2.81 -31.65
N LYS A 328 -34.39 2.88 -32.25
CA LYS A 328 -33.28 3.69 -31.72
C LYS A 328 -33.69 5.17 -31.71
N GLU A 329 -33.74 5.77 -30.53
CA GLU A 329 -33.80 7.23 -30.41
C GLU A 329 -32.57 7.85 -31.09
N LYS A 330 -32.82 8.91 -31.87
CA LYS A 330 -31.75 9.66 -32.54
C LYS A 330 -30.95 10.41 -31.47
N LYS A 331 -29.71 9.97 -31.22
CA LYS A 331 -28.76 10.67 -30.35
C LYS A 331 -28.67 12.15 -30.72
N SER A 332 -28.72 13.01 -29.70
CA SER A 332 -28.60 14.47 -29.82
C SER A 332 -27.26 14.84 -30.44
N ASP A 333 -27.22 15.90 -31.25
CA ASP A 333 -25.98 16.35 -31.91
C ASP A 333 -24.90 16.79 -30.91
N GLN A 334 -25.30 17.11 -29.68
CA GLN A 334 -24.39 17.40 -28.57
C GLN A 334 -23.63 16.15 -28.11
N GLU A 335 -24.30 14.99 -27.99
CA GLU A 335 -23.67 13.72 -27.60
C GLU A 335 -22.66 13.24 -28.64
N LYS A 336 -22.96 13.42 -29.94
CA LYS A 336 -22.03 13.08 -31.03
C LYS A 336 -20.76 13.93 -30.99
N ARG A 337 -20.88 15.21 -30.64
CA ARG A 337 -19.72 16.12 -30.45
C ARG A 337 -18.86 15.69 -29.27
N PHE A 338 -19.47 15.29 -28.15
CA PHE A 338 -18.73 14.76 -26.99
C PHE A 338 -18.04 13.43 -27.29
N GLU A 339 -18.68 12.51 -28.02
CA GLU A 339 -18.05 11.26 -28.43
C GLU A 339 -16.85 11.49 -29.36
N ARG A 340 -16.96 12.42 -30.33
CA ARG A 340 -15.85 12.83 -31.20
C ARG A 340 -14.72 13.48 -30.41
N GLY A 341 -15.04 14.42 -29.51
CA GLY A 341 -14.04 15.07 -28.66
C GLY A 341 -13.29 14.09 -27.77
N ARG A 342 -13.99 13.08 -27.24
CA ARG A 342 -13.39 12.02 -26.43
C ARG A 342 -12.46 11.13 -27.25
N TRP A 343 -12.87 10.73 -28.46
CA TRP A 343 -12.01 9.96 -29.37
C TRP A 343 -10.77 10.77 -29.79
N LEU A 344 -10.95 12.05 -30.12
CA LEU A 344 -9.86 12.95 -30.52
C LEU A 344 -8.86 13.18 -29.38
N TRP A 345 -9.35 13.24 -28.14
CA TRP A 345 -8.52 13.32 -26.95
C TRP A 345 -7.74 12.01 -26.73
N PHE A 346 -8.37 10.84 -26.85
CA PHE A 346 -7.68 9.56 -26.73
C PHE A 346 -6.60 9.40 -27.81
N THR A 347 -6.89 9.70 -29.06
CA THR A 347 -5.89 9.65 -30.15
C THR A 347 -4.74 10.62 -29.90
N GLY A 348 -5.05 11.84 -29.44
CA GLY A 348 -4.04 12.83 -29.10
C GLY A 348 -3.13 12.37 -27.96
N ALA A 349 -3.70 11.78 -26.91
CA ALA A 349 -2.94 11.26 -25.78
C ALA A 349 -2.03 10.08 -26.18
N THR A 350 -2.50 9.17 -27.04
CA THR A 350 -1.70 8.04 -27.54
C THR A 350 -0.52 8.53 -28.38
N VAL A 351 -0.73 9.47 -29.31
CA VAL A 351 0.35 10.03 -30.15
C VAL A 351 1.37 10.78 -29.29
N ALA A 352 0.92 11.58 -28.32
CA ALA A 352 1.82 12.28 -27.40
C ALA A 352 2.66 11.32 -26.54
N MET A 353 2.05 10.22 -26.07
CA MET A 353 2.76 9.18 -25.31
C MET A 353 3.82 8.46 -26.15
N ILE A 354 3.50 8.08 -27.40
CA ILE A 354 4.47 7.46 -28.31
C ILE A 354 5.60 8.44 -28.63
N GLY A 355 5.26 9.70 -28.93
CA GLY A 355 6.25 10.76 -29.19
C GLY A 355 7.19 10.99 -28.01
N TYR A 356 6.66 10.99 -26.78
CA TYR A 356 7.47 11.08 -25.56
C TYR A 356 8.41 9.89 -25.41
N LEU A 357 7.95 8.65 -25.62
CA LEU A 357 8.77 7.45 -25.50
C LEU A 357 9.94 7.41 -26.52
N ILE A 358 9.72 7.94 -27.72
CA ILE A 358 10.77 8.05 -28.75
C ILE A 358 11.76 9.17 -28.39
N THR A 359 11.26 10.38 -28.03
CA THR A 359 12.12 11.54 -27.71
C THR A 359 12.87 11.39 -26.40
N SER A 360 12.34 10.66 -25.43
CA SER A 360 13.03 10.37 -24.16
C SER A 360 14.20 9.38 -24.31
N GLY A 361 14.45 8.85 -25.53
CA GLY A 361 15.50 7.87 -25.79
C GLY A 361 15.25 6.51 -25.16
N MET A 362 14.00 6.21 -24.78
CA MET A 362 13.62 4.95 -24.15
C MET A 362 13.43 3.81 -25.17
N ILE A 363 13.27 4.15 -26.46
CA ILE A 363 13.16 3.20 -27.57
C ILE A 363 14.30 3.48 -28.55
N LYS A 364 15.19 2.50 -28.74
CA LYS A 364 16.13 2.47 -29.87
C LYS A 364 15.47 1.68 -31.00
N ILE A 365 14.97 2.37 -32.02
CA ILE A 365 14.45 1.71 -33.23
C ILE A 365 15.67 1.30 -34.07
N GLU A 366 16.07 0.04 -33.95
CA GLU A 366 17.07 -0.57 -34.83
C GLU A 366 16.34 -1.06 -36.08
N PHE A 367 16.48 -0.34 -37.19
CA PHE A 367 15.94 -0.75 -38.47
C PHE A 367 16.78 -1.91 -39.02
N GLY A 368 16.39 -3.13 -38.69
CA GLY A 368 16.89 -4.34 -39.32
C GLY A 368 16.37 -4.42 -40.75
N SER A 369 17.26 -4.27 -41.74
CA SER A 369 16.96 -4.58 -43.14
C SER A 369 16.88 -6.10 -43.29
N GLY A 370 15.67 -6.65 -43.16
CA GLY A 370 15.35 -8.01 -43.52
C GLY A 370 14.17 -7.96 -44.49
N ASP A 371 14.47 -8.16 -45.78
CA ASP A 371 13.48 -8.48 -46.79
C ASP A 371 12.77 -9.78 -46.37
N ASP A 372 11.48 -9.70 -46.08
CA ASP A 372 10.56 -10.82 -46.19
C ASP A 372 9.21 -10.25 -46.68
N GLU A 373 8.96 -10.51 -47.95
CA GLU A 373 7.68 -10.33 -48.64
C GLU A 373 6.61 -11.18 -47.95
N GLU A 374 5.42 -10.62 -47.71
CA GLU A 374 4.13 -11.25 -48.03
C GLU A 374 2.93 -10.34 -47.66
N ASP A 375 2.16 -10.05 -48.70
CA ASP A 375 0.72 -9.80 -48.79
C ASP A 375 0.07 -8.58 -48.07
N SER A 376 -0.03 -7.48 -48.83
CA SER A 376 -0.94 -6.36 -48.55
C SER A 376 -2.21 -6.45 -49.39
N ASP A 377 -3.32 -6.80 -48.73
CA ASP A 377 -4.66 -6.59 -49.28
C ASP A 377 -4.98 -5.09 -49.32
N THR A 378 -5.28 -4.64 -50.52
CA THR A 378 -5.56 -3.25 -50.91
C THR A 378 -6.92 -2.82 -50.36
N ILE A 379 -6.98 -1.70 -49.64
CA ILE A 379 -8.23 -0.96 -49.40
C ILE A 379 -8.04 0.44 -49.95
N ASP A 380 -8.72 0.70 -51.07
CA ASP A 380 -8.85 2.01 -51.71
C ASP A 380 -9.61 2.97 -50.78
N GLU A 381 -8.98 4.07 -50.35
CA GLU A 381 -9.69 5.24 -49.83
C GLU A 381 -9.71 6.36 -50.88
N GLU A 382 -10.89 6.58 -51.45
CA GLU A 382 -11.21 7.74 -52.28
C GLU A 382 -11.05 9.03 -51.47
N VAL A 383 -10.11 9.87 -51.90
CA VAL A 383 -9.93 11.24 -51.40
C VAL A 383 -10.99 12.14 -52.04
N ALA A 384 -12.05 12.47 -51.29
CA ALA A 384 -12.99 13.53 -51.68
C ALA A 384 -12.40 14.90 -51.31
N THR A 385 -11.85 15.59 -52.30
CA THR A 385 -11.49 17.02 -52.24
C THR A 385 -12.77 17.88 -52.21
N ALA A 386 -13.00 18.60 -51.13
CA ALA A 386 -14.03 19.65 -51.05
C ALA A 386 -13.36 21.03 -51.20
N GLY A 387 -13.91 21.84 -52.10
CA GLY A 387 -13.31 23.03 -52.67
C GLY A 387 -13.18 24.24 -51.75
N GLU A 388 -12.26 25.11 -52.15
CA GLU A 388 -12.00 26.44 -51.63
C GLU A 388 -13.20 27.37 -51.95
N GLU A 389 -13.78 28.00 -50.93
CA GLU A 389 -14.61 29.20 -51.11
C GLU A 389 -13.76 30.43 -50.75
N GLU A 390 -13.50 31.21 -51.80
CA GLU A 390 -12.77 32.47 -51.79
C GLU A 390 -13.70 33.59 -51.25
N VAL A 391 -13.38 34.15 -50.08
CA VAL A 391 -14.12 35.27 -49.49
C VAL A 391 -13.56 36.58 -50.03
N ILE A 392 -14.30 37.22 -50.93
CA ILE A 392 -14.01 38.56 -51.47
C ILE A 392 -14.52 39.61 -50.48
N PHE A 393 -13.60 40.44 -49.97
CA PHE A 393 -13.91 41.64 -49.20
C PHE A 393 -14.20 42.81 -50.15
N VAL A 394 -15.33 43.50 -49.95
CA VAL A 394 -15.60 44.82 -50.55
C VAL A 394 -15.71 45.81 -49.40
N GLU A 395 -14.72 46.69 -49.29
CA GLU A 395 -14.78 47.92 -48.50
C GLU A 395 -15.66 48.94 -49.22
N GLU A 396 -16.62 49.54 -48.51
CA GLU A 396 -17.25 50.79 -48.93
C GLU A 396 -17.16 51.79 -47.79
N GLU A 397 -16.21 52.72 -47.94
CA GLU A 397 -16.14 53.98 -47.19
C GLU A 397 -17.23 54.95 -47.66
N VAL A 398 -17.31 56.07 -46.92
CA VAL A 398 -17.97 57.36 -47.21
C VAL A 398 -19.36 57.46 -46.57
N GLY A 399 -19.69 58.46 -45.75
CA GLY A 399 -19.03 59.71 -45.44
C GLY A 399 -19.98 60.58 -44.61
N ASN A 400 -19.41 61.62 -44.02
CA ASN A 400 -19.94 62.49 -42.99
C ASN A 400 -20.97 63.52 -43.51
N THR A 401 -21.60 64.25 -42.56
CA THR A 401 -22.40 65.50 -42.66
C THR A 401 -23.87 65.35 -43.06
N GLU A 402 -24.86 65.97 -42.39
CA GLU A 402 -24.91 67.20 -41.56
C GLU A 402 -25.44 67.00 -40.13
#